data_AF-A0AAF1B6D8-F1
#
_entry.id   AF-A0AAF1B6D8-F1
#
_cell.length_a   1.000
_cell.length_b   1.000
_cell.length_c   1.000
_cell.angle_alpha   90.00
_cell.angle_beta   90.00
_cell.angle_gamma   90.00
#
_symmetry.space_group_name_H-M   'P 1'
#
loop_
_entity.id
_entity.type
_entity.pdbx_description
1 polymer ?
#
loop_
_entity_poly.entity_id
_entity_poly.type
_entity_poly.pdbx_seq_one_letter_code
_entity_poly.pdbx_strand_id
1 'polypeptide(L)'
;MVAMKAIEKIVANLGATNINGHLEELLVDGILYAFKEQTSSDIFNMTLNGFVVVLNSLEWRVRPYLPQICDTIKVCLDNKSCKVRQKAAYAISQIAGVLKQCEEEQLMANLGVVLHEKLAEECPEVLGSVMEALKAIKHHQ
;
A
#
# COMPACT_ATOMS: atom_id res chain seq x y z
N MET A 1 -9.25 -6.48 -13.90
CA MET A 1 -10.07 -5.40 -13.30
C MET A 1 -9.89 -4.11 -14.12
N VAL A 2 -10.78 -3.81 -15.06
CA VAL A 2 -10.69 -2.61 -15.93
C VAL A 2 -10.97 -1.33 -15.14
N ALA A 3 -11.83 -1.42 -14.13
CA ALA A 3 -12.21 -0.30 -13.26
C ALA A 3 -11.00 0.35 -12.58
N MET A 4 -10.08 -0.43 -12.00
CA MET A 4 -8.93 0.15 -11.29
C MET A 4 -7.97 0.90 -12.22
N LYS A 5 -7.77 0.43 -13.46
CA LYS A 5 -6.99 1.18 -14.47
C LYS A 5 -7.63 2.52 -14.80
N ALA A 6 -8.95 2.51 -14.92
CA ALA A 6 -9.69 3.70 -15.26
C ALA A 6 -9.58 4.72 -14.11
N ILE A 7 -9.79 4.26 -12.87
CA ILE A 7 -9.62 5.07 -11.66
C ILE A 7 -8.20 5.63 -11.59
N GLU A 8 -7.17 4.80 -11.71
CA GLU A 8 -5.76 5.22 -11.73
C GLU A 8 -5.53 6.34 -12.75
N LYS A 9 -5.95 6.14 -14.01
CA LYS A 9 -5.77 7.13 -15.06
C LYS A 9 -6.58 8.42 -14.83
N ILE A 10 -7.81 8.31 -14.33
CA ILE A 10 -8.66 9.46 -14.04
C ILE A 10 -8.02 10.29 -12.93
N VAL A 11 -7.63 9.64 -11.83
CA VAL A 11 -7.05 10.29 -10.65
C VAL A 11 -5.66 10.86 -10.97
N ALA A 12 -4.84 10.17 -11.76
CA ALA A 12 -3.55 10.69 -12.21
C ALA A 12 -3.68 11.95 -13.09
N ASN A 13 -4.74 12.05 -13.90
CA ASN A 13 -4.94 13.17 -14.83
C ASN A 13 -5.72 14.35 -14.22
N LEU A 14 -6.70 14.09 -13.36
CA LEU A 14 -7.60 15.11 -12.82
C LEU A 14 -7.34 15.44 -11.35
N GLY A 15 -6.50 14.67 -10.67
CA GLY A 15 -6.33 14.74 -9.22
C GLY A 15 -7.55 14.23 -8.46
N ALA A 16 -7.55 14.44 -7.14
CA ALA A 16 -8.64 14.01 -6.25
C ALA A 16 -9.43 15.17 -5.64
N THR A 17 -9.32 16.39 -6.18
CA THR A 17 -9.95 17.61 -5.62
C THR A 17 -11.48 17.57 -5.67
N ASN A 18 -12.05 16.90 -6.67
CA ASN A 18 -13.50 16.75 -6.85
C ASN A 18 -14.09 15.49 -6.18
N ILE A 19 -13.29 14.74 -5.43
CA ILE A 19 -13.76 13.57 -4.68
C ILE A 19 -14.26 14.06 -3.32
N ASN A 20 -15.54 13.79 -3.01
CA ASN A 20 -16.12 14.10 -1.71
C ASN A 20 -15.84 12.99 -0.70
N GLY A 21 -15.98 13.28 0.61
CA GLY A 21 -15.61 12.33 1.66
C GLY A 21 -16.26 10.94 1.55
N HIS A 22 -17.54 10.87 1.15
CA HIS A 22 -18.21 9.58 0.95
C HIS A 22 -17.61 8.77 -0.21
N LEU A 23 -17.27 9.43 -1.31
CA LEU A 23 -16.62 8.77 -2.44
C LEU A 23 -15.17 8.36 -2.11
N GLU A 24 -14.47 9.12 -1.26
CA GLU A 24 -13.16 8.74 -0.74
C GLU A 24 -13.23 7.44 0.06
N GLU A 25 -14.17 7.34 1.02
CA GLU A 25 -14.38 6.13 1.83
C GLU A 25 -14.66 4.92 0.94
N LEU A 26 -15.61 5.03 0.01
CA LEU A 26 -15.95 3.96 -0.92
C LEU A 26 -14.77 3.56 -1.80
N LEU A 27 -13.96 4.53 -2.23
CA LEU A 27 -12.79 4.27 -3.06
C LEU A 27 -11.71 3.51 -2.28
N VAL A 28 -11.41 3.96 -1.06
CA VAL A 28 -10.43 3.31 -0.18
C VAL A 28 -10.88 1.90 0.18
N ASP A 29 -12.12 1.72 0.61
CA ASP A 29 -12.67 0.40 0.94
C ASP A 29 -12.69 -0.54 -0.26
N GLY A 30 -13.09 -0.04 -1.43
CA GLY A 30 -13.09 -0.82 -2.68
C GLY A 30 -11.69 -1.27 -3.09
N ILE A 31 -10.67 -0.40 -2.95
CA ILE A 31 -9.29 -0.77 -3.25
C ILE A 31 -8.74 -1.74 -2.21
N LEU A 32 -9.02 -1.55 -0.92
CA LEU A 32 -8.60 -2.46 0.14
C LEU A 32 -9.22 -3.86 -0.02
N TYR A 33 -10.51 -3.92 -0.37
CA TYR A 33 -11.17 -5.18 -0.69
C TYR A 33 -10.51 -5.86 -1.89
N ALA A 34 -10.27 -5.11 -2.98
CA ALA A 34 -9.58 -5.63 -4.15
C ALA A 34 -8.14 -6.08 -3.84
N PHE A 35 -7.45 -5.41 -2.92
CA PHE A 35 -6.10 -5.78 -2.49
C PHE A 35 -6.09 -7.13 -1.75
N LYS A 36 -7.07 -7.37 -0.88
CA LYS A 36 -7.21 -8.62 -0.10
C LYS A 36 -7.56 -9.83 -0.97
N GLU A 37 -8.49 -9.67 -1.91
CA GLU A 37 -9.04 -10.77 -2.72
C GLU A 37 -8.12 -11.27 -3.84
N GLN A 38 -7.00 -10.57 -4.13
CA GLN A 38 -6.19 -10.87 -5.30
C GLN A 38 -5.24 -12.05 -5.11
N THR A 39 -5.59 -13.17 -5.76
CA THR A 39 -4.81 -14.41 -5.80
C THR A 39 -3.82 -14.50 -6.97
N SER A 40 -3.94 -13.68 -8.03
CA SER A 40 -3.08 -13.75 -9.24
C SER A 40 -2.00 -12.65 -9.30
N SER A 41 -0.87 -12.92 -9.96
CA SER A 41 0.29 -12.01 -10.04
C SER A 41 0.02 -10.75 -10.87
N ASP A 42 -0.64 -10.90 -12.01
CA ASP A 42 -0.66 -9.85 -13.04
C ASP A 42 -1.70 -8.75 -12.78
N ILE A 43 -2.78 -9.09 -12.07
CA ILE A 43 -3.85 -8.16 -11.68
C ILE A 43 -3.37 -7.22 -10.56
N PHE A 44 -2.35 -7.65 -9.80
CA PHE A 44 -1.91 -6.98 -8.59
C PHE A 44 -0.96 -5.82 -8.83
N ASN A 45 0.04 -5.95 -9.72
CA ASN A 45 0.93 -4.81 -10.04
C ASN A 45 0.11 -3.61 -10.54
N MET A 46 -0.94 -3.90 -11.30
CA MET A 46 -1.88 -2.90 -11.80
C MET A 46 -2.77 -2.31 -10.69
N THR A 47 -3.23 -3.13 -9.73
CA THR A 47 -4.04 -2.63 -8.61
C THR A 47 -3.22 -1.83 -7.62
N LEU A 48 -1.98 -2.23 -7.36
CA LEU A 48 -1.07 -1.56 -6.44
C LEU A 48 -0.60 -0.22 -7.01
N ASN A 49 -0.31 -0.13 -8.31
CA ASN A 49 -0.01 1.17 -8.93
C ASN A 49 -1.20 2.14 -8.77
N GLY A 50 -2.41 1.67 -9.08
CA GLY A 50 -3.62 2.46 -8.87
C GLY A 50 -3.84 2.86 -7.42
N PHE A 51 -3.56 1.96 -6.46
CA PHE A 51 -3.65 2.24 -5.03
C PHE A 51 -2.72 3.38 -4.63
N VAL A 52 -1.45 3.29 -5.03
CA VAL A 52 -0.44 4.31 -4.71
C VAL A 52 -0.80 5.65 -5.34
N VAL A 53 -1.26 5.66 -6.60
CA VAL A 53 -1.73 6.88 -7.27
C VAL A 53 -2.87 7.54 -6.51
N VAL A 54 -3.86 6.74 -6.06
CA VAL A 54 -4.99 7.25 -5.27
C VAL A 54 -4.52 7.81 -3.95
N LEU A 55 -3.71 7.08 -3.17
CA LEU A 55 -3.22 7.57 -1.88
C LEU A 55 -2.40 8.85 -2.03
N ASN A 56 -1.51 8.92 -3.02
CA ASN A 56 -0.72 10.12 -3.30
C ASN A 56 -1.61 11.31 -3.70
N SER A 57 -2.69 11.07 -4.45
CA SER A 57 -3.60 12.14 -4.88
C SER A 57 -4.49 12.69 -3.76
N LEU A 58 -4.75 11.89 -2.73
CA LEU A 58 -5.57 12.29 -1.58
C LEU A 58 -4.78 13.17 -0.60
N GLU A 59 -3.44 13.16 -0.67
CA GLU A 59 -2.54 13.92 0.20
C GLU A 59 -2.92 13.70 1.68
N TRP A 60 -3.08 14.77 2.47
CA TRP A 60 -3.41 14.71 3.90
C TRP A 60 -4.76 14.05 4.22
N ARG A 61 -5.71 14.00 3.26
CA ARG A 61 -7.03 13.38 3.46
C ARG A 61 -6.95 11.87 3.64
N VAL A 62 -5.82 11.26 3.24
CA VAL A 62 -5.62 9.82 3.38
C VAL A 62 -5.41 9.38 4.83
N ARG A 63 -5.06 10.34 5.71
CA ARG A 63 -4.62 10.08 7.09
C ARG A 63 -5.56 9.20 7.92
N PRO A 64 -6.89 9.40 7.92
CA PRO A 64 -7.82 8.56 8.70
C PRO A 64 -7.80 7.09 8.27
N TYR A 65 -7.41 6.81 7.02
CA TYR A 65 -7.43 5.47 6.44
C TYR A 65 -6.09 4.72 6.59
N LEU A 66 -5.00 5.44 6.88
CA LEU A 66 -3.65 4.86 6.98
C LEU A 66 -3.54 3.70 7.98
N PRO A 67 -4.17 3.74 9.18
CA PRO A 67 -4.15 2.60 10.09
C PRO A 67 -4.74 1.33 9.47
N GLN A 68 -5.93 1.43 8.86
CA GLN A 68 -6.64 0.30 8.23
C GLN A 68 -5.87 -0.25 7.03
N ILE A 69 -5.25 0.64 6.25
CA ILE A 69 -4.36 0.28 5.14
C ILE A 69 -3.18 -0.53 5.67
N CYS A 70 -2.48 -0.03 6.68
CA CYS A 70 -1.32 -0.68 7.26
C CYS A 70 -1.69 -2.05 7.82
N ASP A 71 -2.81 -2.17 8.53
CA ASP A 71 -3.27 -3.43 9.11
C ASP A 71 -3.65 -4.45 8.04
N THR A 72 -4.30 -4.01 6.96
CA THR A 72 -4.57 -4.87 5.80
C THR A 72 -3.27 -5.40 5.18
N ILE A 73 -2.27 -4.54 5.00
CA ILE A 73 -0.98 -4.93 4.42
C ILE A 73 -0.23 -5.89 5.35
N LYS A 74 -0.25 -5.67 6.67
CA LYS A 74 0.33 -6.60 7.66
C LYS A 74 -0.28 -8.00 7.56
N VAL A 75 -1.60 -8.11 7.46
CA VAL A 75 -2.28 -9.41 7.26
C VAL A 75 -1.80 -10.09 5.97
N CYS A 76 -1.54 -9.33 4.91
CA CYS A 76 -0.98 -9.87 3.67
C CYS A 76 0.49 -10.30 3.82
N LEU A 77 1.28 -9.69 4.69
CA LEU A 77 2.65 -10.12 5.02
C LEU A 77 2.72 -11.47 5.74
N ASP A 78 1.63 -11.90 6.38
CA ASP A 78 1.53 -13.22 7.04
C ASP A 78 0.86 -14.28 6.15
N ASN A 79 0.59 -13.94 4.89
CA ASN A 79 -0.09 -14.87 3.99
C ASN A 79 0.78 -16.07 3.64
N LYS A 80 0.16 -17.25 3.44
CA LYS A 80 0.85 -18.49 3.05
C LYS A 80 1.61 -18.38 1.72
N SER A 81 1.12 -17.55 0.79
CA SER A 81 1.71 -17.37 -0.53
C SER A 81 2.88 -16.38 -0.50
N CYS A 82 4.08 -16.81 -0.90
CA CYS A 82 5.25 -15.91 -1.05
C CYS A 82 4.93 -14.72 -1.97
N LYS A 83 4.16 -14.95 -3.04
CA LYS A 83 3.74 -13.87 -3.93
C LYS A 83 2.95 -12.79 -3.20
N VAL A 84 2.03 -13.16 -2.30
CA VAL A 84 1.22 -12.19 -1.54
C VAL A 84 2.08 -11.44 -0.53
N ARG A 85 3.05 -12.10 0.11
CA ARG A 85 3.99 -11.46 1.04
C ARG A 85 4.91 -10.46 0.34
N GLN A 86 5.52 -10.85 -0.78
CA GLN A 86 6.37 -9.98 -1.61
C GLN A 86 5.64 -8.68 -1.96
N LYS A 87 4.42 -8.85 -2.43
CA LYS A 87 3.50 -7.79 -2.81
C LYS A 87 3.16 -6.84 -1.66
N ALA A 88 2.89 -7.39 -0.48
CA ALA A 88 2.62 -6.61 0.71
C ALA A 88 3.86 -5.79 1.15
N ALA A 89 5.05 -6.38 1.10
CA ALA A 89 6.29 -5.67 1.37
C ALA A 89 6.52 -4.54 0.36
N TYR A 90 6.32 -4.79 -0.93
CA TYR A 90 6.40 -3.76 -1.97
C TYR A 90 5.39 -2.63 -1.75
N ALA A 91 4.15 -2.93 -1.33
CA ALA A 91 3.17 -1.89 -1.00
C ALA A 91 3.67 -0.95 0.10
N ILE A 92 4.37 -1.48 1.12
CA ILE A 92 4.96 -0.66 2.20
C ILE A 92 6.01 0.31 1.64
N SER A 93 6.85 -0.14 0.70
CA SER A 93 7.86 0.74 0.10
C SER A 93 7.22 1.94 -0.62
N GLN A 94 6.07 1.72 -1.26
CA GLN A 94 5.37 2.78 -1.99
C GLN A 94 4.60 3.76 -1.09
N ILE A 95 4.02 3.29 0.02
CA ILE A 95 3.26 4.16 0.94
C ILE A 95 4.14 4.89 1.97
N ALA A 96 5.42 4.54 2.11
CA ALA A 96 6.34 5.16 3.07
C ALA A 96 6.40 6.69 2.92
N GLY A 97 6.38 7.20 1.68
CA GLY A 97 6.35 8.65 1.42
C GLY A 97 5.04 9.30 1.91
N VAL A 98 3.90 8.64 1.70
CA VAL A 98 2.58 9.11 2.15
C VAL A 98 2.50 9.15 3.67
N LEU A 99 3.02 8.12 4.34
CA LEU A 99 3.06 8.06 5.80
C LEU A 99 3.85 9.23 6.39
N LYS A 100 5.01 9.58 5.79
CA LYS A 100 5.79 10.74 6.24
C LYS A 100 5.09 12.06 5.98
N GLN A 101 4.45 12.22 4.82
CA GLN A 101 3.66 13.42 4.50
C GLN A 101 2.49 13.63 5.48
N CYS A 102 1.94 12.54 6.00
CA CYS A 102 0.86 12.58 7.00
C CYS A 102 1.36 12.64 8.45
N GLU A 103 2.67 12.75 8.67
CA GLU A 103 3.31 12.76 10.00
C GLU A 103 3.01 11.51 10.85
N GLU A 104 2.77 10.37 10.19
CA GLU A 104 2.43 9.09 10.84
C GLU A 104 3.69 8.28 11.23
N GLU A 105 4.59 8.90 12.02
CA GLU A 105 5.88 8.31 12.39
C GLU A 105 5.73 7.02 13.21
N GLN A 106 4.69 6.94 14.05
CA GLN A 106 4.43 5.74 14.85
C GLN A 106 4.02 4.55 13.97
N LEU A 107 3.21 4.78 12.92
CA LEU A 107 2.87 3.73 11.96
C LEU A 107 4.09 3.27 11.17
N MET A 108 4.94 4.21 10.74
CA MET A 108 6.21 3.90 10.07
C MET A 108 7.13 3.07 10.97
N ALA A 109 7.28 3.44 12.23
CA ALA A 109 8.09 2.68 13.19
C ALA A 109 7.56 1.26 13.39
N ASN A 110 6.24 1.11 13.55
CA ASN A 110 5.59 -0.19 13.70
C ASN A 110 5.80 -1.08 12.45
N LEU A 111 5.68 -0.51 11.25
CA LEU A 111 5.97 -1.24 10.00
C LEU A 111 7.45 -1.61 9.89
N GLY A 112 8.36 -0.74 10.36
CA GLY A 112 9.79 -1.02 10.41
C GLY A 112 10.13 -2.23 11.29
N VAL A 113 9.50 -2.35 12.46
CA VAL A 113 9.67 -3.52 13.35
C VAL A 113 9.15 -4.79 12.68
N VAL A 114 7.93 -4.76 12.13
CA VAL A 114 7.33 -5.91 11.44
C VAL A 114 8.21 -6.37 10.27
N LEU A 115 8.71 -5.46 9.44
CA LEU A 115 9.58 -5.81 8.33
C LEU A 115 10.93 -6.38 8.78
N HIS A 116 11.47 -5.89 9.90
CA HIS A 116 12.70 -6.43 10.47
C HIS A 116 12.55 -7.88 10.90
N GLU A 117 11.40 -8.25 11.47
CA GLU A 117 11.07 -9.65 11.80
C GLU A 117 10.95 -10.54 10.54
N LYS A 118 10.56 -9.96 9.40
CA LYS A 118 10.48 -10.66 8.10
C LYS A 118 11.81 -10.81 7.37
N LEU A 119 12.95 -10.39 7.95
CA LEU A 119 14.27 -10.63 7.36
C LEU A 119 14.69 -12.10 7.36
N ALA A 120 14.06 -12.94 8.17
CA ALA A 120 14.28 -14.40 8.20
C ALA A 120 13.44 -15.17 7.17
N GLU A 121 12.86 -14.48 6.18
CA GLU A 121 12.00 -15.07 5.15
C GLU A 121 12.77 -16.01 4.22
N GLU A 122 12.16 -17.16 3.90
CA GLU A 122 12.79 -18.22 3.08
C GLU A 122 12.72 -17.91 1.58
N CYS A 123 11.72 -17.13 1.15
CA CYS A 123 11.51 -16.76 -0.24
C CYS A 123 12.36 -15.51 -0.61
N PRO A 124 13.38 -15.64 -1.49
CA PRO A 124 14.33 -14.57 -1.78
C PRO A 124 13.69 -13.36 -2.45
N GLU A 125 12.66 -13.57 -3.27
CA GLU A 125 11.91 -12.49 -3.92
C GLU A 125 11.13 -11.63 -2.92
N VAL A 126 10.65 -12.24 -1.82
CA VAL A 126 9.98 -11.52 -0.72
C VAL A 126 11.00 -10.72 0.06
N LEU A 127 12.16 -11.32 0.37
CA LEU A 127 13.24 -10.67 1.09
C LEU A 127 13.73 -9.40 0.36
N GLY A 128 13.86 -9.46 -0.97
CA GLY A 128 14.20 -8.28 -1.78
C GLY A 128 13.22 -7.11 -1.57
N SER A 129 11.91 -7.38 -1.61
CA SER A 129 10.88 -6.36 -1.37
C SER A 129 10.83 -5.89 0.09
N VAL A 130 11.11 -6.77 1.08
CA VAL A 130 11.23 -6.39 2.50
C VAL A 130 12.39 -5.43 2.71
N MET A 131 13.55 -5.70 2.11
CA MET A 131 14.71 -4.82 2.17
C MET A 131 14.45 -3.46 1.52
N GLU A 132 13.76 -3.45 0.38
CA GLU A 132 13.33 -2.22 -0.29
C GLU A 132 12.38 -1.39 0.59
N ALA A 133 11.41 -2.04 1.23
CA ALA A 133 10.49 -1.39 2.15
C ALA A 133 11.20 -0.82 3.39
N LEU A 134 12.12 -1.58 4.00
CA LEU A 134 12.94 -1.08 5.11
C LEU A 134 13.78 0.13 4.70
N LYS A 135 14.35 0.12 3.49
CA LYS A 135 15.09 1.26 2.95
C LYS A 135 14.18 2.48 2.76
N ALA A 136 12.97 2.28 2.24
CA ALA A 136 12.00 3.36 2.05
C ALA A 136 11.59 3.99 3.38
N ILE A 137 11.28 3.17 4.41
CA ILE A 137 10.95 3.69 5.75
C ILE A 137 12.12 4.49 6.32
N LYS A 138 13.35 3.96 6.28
CA LYS A 138 14.55 4.66 6.79
C LYS A 138 14.88 5.94 6.02
N HIS A 139 14.60 5.97 4.72
CA HIS A 139 14.81 7.17 3.91
C HIS A 139 13.81 8.29 4.27
N HIS A 140 12.63 7.92 4.77
CA HIS A 140 11.56 8.85 5.09
C HIS A 140 11.37 9.10 6.59
N GLN A 141 12.10 8.43 7.49
CA GLN A 141 12.16 8.76 8.92
C GLN A 141 13.02 9.99 9.13
#